data_AF-A0A355TV46-F1
#
_entry.id   AF-A0A355TV46-F1
#
_cell.length_a   1.000
_cell.length_b   1.000
_cell.length_c   1.000
_cell.angle_alpha   90.00
_cell.angle_beta   90.00
_cell.angle_gamma   90.00
#
_symmetry.space_group_name_H-M   'P 1'
#
loop_
_entity.id
_entity.type
_entity.pdbx_description
1 polymer ?
#
loop_
_entity_poly.entity_id
_entity_poly.type
_entity_poly.pdbx_seq_one_letter_code
_entity_poly.pdbx_strand_id
1 'polypeptide(L)'
;MSREDLEFLQESGQEWYAPEGLRFTCQRCGRCCSGPSGIVQCTDEEAKAMAEELQMGWEEFLHSVVCRYNGQFYVKEVKCRYGFDCVLLKRDENNAQAPTGCMVRNSRPVQCRTWPFWPEVVFSPKNWRLASRRCPGVGVGELHSVEEIREKVALTFDPTDAPPENMVLATRLPRRTSES
;
A
#
# COMPACT_ATOMS: atom_id res chain seq x y z
N MET A 1 0.44 -17.06 0.56
CA MET A 1 1.63 -17.56 1.28
C MET A 1 1.20 -17.56 2.72
N SER A 2 1.19 -18.72 3.36
CA SER A 2 0.75 -18.81 4.75
C SER A 2 1.81 -18.23 5.68
N ARG A 3 1.41 -17.96 6.93
CA ARG A 3 2.35 -17.62 7.99
C ARG A 3 3.45 -18.68 8.18
N GLU A 4 3.16 -19.97 7.94
CA GLU A 4 4.19 -21.01 7.99
C GLU A 4 5.19 -20.90 6.83
N ASP A 5 4.76 -20.47 5.64
CA ASP A 5 5.66 -20.16 4.53
C ASP A 5 6.62 -18.99 4.87
N LEU A 6 6.16 -18.04 5.69
CA LEU A 6 6.96 -16.90 6.17
C LEU A 6 8.00 -17.32 7.22
N GLU A 7 7.63 -18.22 8.13
CA GLU A 7 8.53 -18.78 9.14
C GLU A 7 9.60 -19.68 8.48
N PHE A 8 9.23 -20.48 7.47
CA PHE A 8 10.17 -21.29 6.68
C PHE A 8 11.20 -20.44 5.91
N LEU A 9 10.86 -19.19 5.54
CA LEU A 9 11.79 -18.26 4.89
C LEU A 9 12.88 -17.73 5.82
N GLN A 10 12.58 -17.62 7.12
CA GLN A 10 13.60 -17.31 8.12
C GLN A 10 14.58 -18.47 8.30
N GLU A 11 14.13 -19.72 8.09
CA GLU A 11 14.94 -20.92 8.34
C GLU A 11 15.71 -21.43 7.10
N SER A 12 15.27 -21.11 5.88
CA SER A 12 15.78 -21.72 4.62
C SER A 12 17.13 -21.19 4.09
N GLY A 13 17.85 -20.36 4.86
CA GLY A 13 19.26 -20.07 4.60
C GLY A 13 19.49 -18.79 3.79
N GLN A 14 19.74 -17.73 4.55
CA GLN A 14 20.26 -16.41 4.18
C GLN A 14 19.34 -15.58 3.27
N GLU A 15 18.64 -14.62 3.90
CA GLU A 15 18.01 -13.49 3.21
C GLU A 15 18.99 -12.91 2.18
N TRP A 16 18.64 -12.96 0.90
CA TRP A 16 19.56 -12.56 -0.18
C TRP A 16 20.01 -11.10 -0.09
N TYR A 17 19.24 -10.29 0.63
CA TYR A 17 19.54 -8.89 0.93
C TYR A 17 20.39 -8.68 2.19
N ALA A 18 20.67 -9.73 2.97
CA ALA A 18 21.45 -9.64 4.20
C ALA A 18 22.83 -8.95 4.05
N PRO A 19 23.59 -9.13 2.94
CA PRO A 19 24.91 -8.52 2.83
C PRO A 19 24.91 -6.99 2.78
N GLU A 20 23.89 -6.38 2.17
CA GLU A 20 23.90 -4.95 1.84
C GLU A 20 22.62 -4.20 2.22
N GLY A 21 21.56 -4.89 2.64
CA GLY A 21 20.23 -4.32 2.79
C GLY A 21 19.59 -4.01 1.43
N LEU A 22 18.56 -3.15 1.42
CA LEU A 22 17.85 -2.75 0.20
C LEU A 22 17.53 -1.27 0.19
N ARG A 23 17.62 -0.65 -0.99
CA ARG A 23 17.30 0.76 -1.17
C ARG A 23 15.85 0.97 -1.56
N PHE A 24 15.19 1.91 -0.89
CA PHE A 24 13.87 2.38 -1.30
C PHE A 24 13.54 3.77 -0.78
N THR A 25 13.02 4.60 -1.68
CA THR A 25 12.34 5.85 -1.33
C THR A 25 11.11 6.02 -2.22
N CYS A 26 9.94 6.21 -1.60
CA CYS A 26 8.70 6.45 -2.32
C CYS A 26 8.77 7.75 -3.15
N GLN A 27 8.86 7.60 -4.47
CA GLN A 27 8.93 8.71 -5.43
C GLN A 27 7.56 9.37 -5.73
N ARG A 28 6.52 9.03 -4.95
CA ARG A 28 5.14 9.50 -5.19
C ARG A 28 4.68 9.29 -6.64
N CYS A 29 5.01 8.13 -7.22
CA CYS A 29 4.74 7.82 -8.62
C CYS A 29 3.33 7.25 -8.89
N GLY A 30 2.57 6.94 -7.84
CA GLY A 30 1.20 6.39 -7.93
C GLY A 30 1.10 4.93 -8.42
N ARG A 31 2.20 4.32 -8.89
CA ARG A 31 2.17 2.98 -9.52
C ARG A 31 1.91 1.81 -8.55
N CYS A 32 2.22 1.96 -7.26
CA CYS A 32 1.83 0.99 -6.23
C CYS A 32 0.38 1.16 -5.77
N CYS A 33 -0.25 2.30 -6.07
CA CYS A 33 -1.62 2.63 -5.71
C CYS A 33 -2.58 2.54 -6.91
N SER A 34 -2.12 2.01 -8.04
CA SER A 34 -2.84 1.97 -9.32
C SER A 34 -2.46 0.71 -10.10
N GLY A 35 -3.38 0.18 -10.91
CA GLY A 35 -3.16 -0.99 -11.77
C GLY A 35 -4.18 -2.10 -11.53
N PRO A 36 -3.75 -3.37 -11.41
CA PRO A 36 -4.64 -4.45 -10.98
C PRO A 36 -5.26 -4.16 -9.62
N SER A 37 -6.45 -4.71 -9.36
CA SER A 37 -7.09 -4.58 -8.05
C SER A 37 -6.17 -5.11 -6.95
N GLY A 38 -6.09 -4.36 -5.86
CA GLY A 38 -5.27 -4.68 -4.70
C GLY A 38 -6.07 -4.52 -3.41
N ILE A 39 -5.56 -5.14 -2.35
CA ILE A 39 -6.19 -5.12 -1.04
C ILE A 39 -5.27 -4.35 -0.10
N VAL A 40 -5.81 -3.30 0.49
CA VAL A 40 -5.12 -2.51 1.53
C VAL A 40 -5.94 -2.63 2.80
N GLN A 41 -5.48 -3.44 3.73
CA GLN A 41 -6.07 -3.52 5.06
C GLN A 41 -5.56 -2.39 5.94
N CYS A 42 -6.40 -1.96 6.87
CA CYS A 42 -6.03 -1.05 7.95
C CYS A 42 -6.71 -1.45 9.26
N THR A 43 -6.07 -1.10 10.38
CA THR A 43 -6.69 -1.26 11.70
C THR A 43 -7.72 -0.15 11.98
N ASP A 44 -8.50 -0.30 13.04
CA ASP A 44 -9.44 0.73 13.50
C ASP A 44 -8.72 2.06 13.81
N GLU A 45 -7.53 2.01 14.40
CA GLU A 45 -6.70 3.18 14.70
C GLU A 45 -6.20 3.86 13.43
N GLU A 46 -5.73 3.08 12.45
CA GLU A 46 -5.29 3.61 11.16
C GLU A 46 -6.43 4.21 10.36
N ALA A 47 -7.61 3.57 10.38
CA ALA A 47 -8.82 4.08 9.76
C ALA A 47 -9.24 5.43 10.37
N LYS A 48 -9.23 5.56 11.70
CA LYS A 48 -9.52 6.83 12.39
C LYS A 48 -8.49 7.91 12.04
N ALA A 49 -7.20 7.58 12.06
CA ALA A 49 -6.14 8.52 11.70
C ALA A 49 -6.28 9.00 10.24
N MET A 50 -6.67 8.12 9.31
CA MET A 50 -6.99 8.51 7.93
C MET A 50 -8.20 9.44 7.85
N ALA A 51 -9.28 9.18 8.61
CA ALA A 51 -10.44 10.05 8.64
C ALA A 51 -10.10 11.46 9.16
N GLU A 52 -9.26 11.53 10.21
CA GLU A 52 -8.76 12.78 10.78
C GLU A 52 -7.89 13.56 9.78
N GLU A 53 -6.91 12.92 9.12
CA GLU A 53 -6.06 13.59 8.12
C GLU A 53 -6.88 14.08 6.91
N LEU A 54 -7.93 13.34 6.53
CA LEU A 54 -8.86 13.74 5.47
C LEU A 54 -9.85 14.82 5.91
N GLN A 55 -9.94 15.13 7.20
CA GLN A 55 -10.98 15.97 7.79
C GLN A 55 -12.37 15.53 7.33
N MET A 56 -12.64 14.23 7.40
CA MET A 56 -13.92 13.61 7.04
C MET A 56 -14.64 13.14 8.31
N GLY A 57 -15.96 13.27 8.31
CA GLY A 57 -16.78 12.67 9.37
C GLY A 57 -16.65 11.14 9.33
N TRP A 58 -16.70 10.49 10.49
CA TRP A 58 -16.50 9.03 10.57
C TRP A 58 -17.47 8.23 9.69
N GLU A 59 -18.75 8.62 9.66
CA GLU A 59 -19.76 7.99 8.82
C GLU A 59 -19.47 8.17 7.31
N GLU A 60 -19.12 9.39 6.90
CA GLU A 60 -18.71 9.69 5.51
C GLU A 60 -17.48 8.87 5.10
N PHE A 61 -16.51 8.75 6.01
CA PHE A 61 -15.30 7.97 5.81
C PHE A 61 -15.58 6.48 5.64
N LEU A 62 -16.40 5.89 6.51
CA LEU A 62 -16.84 4.49 6.41
C LEU A 62 -17.61 4.21 5.12
N HIS A 63 -18.37 5.20 4.63
CA HIS A 63 -19.09 5.06 3.37
C HIS A 63 -18.17 5.18 2.15
N SER A 64 -17.21 6.10 2.18
CA SER A 64 -16.53 6.56 0.95
C SER A 64 -15.08 6.09 0.81
N VAL A 65 -14.42 5.71 1.91
CA VAL A 65 -12.97 5.42 1.91
C VAL A 65 -12.68 3.96 2.20
N VAL A 66 -13.39 3.34 3.15
CA VAL A 66 -13.14 1.96 3.59
C VAL A 66 -14.40 1.09 3.50
N CYS A 67 -14.24 -0.22 3.49
CA CYS A 67 -15.30 -1.18 3.83
C CYS A 67 -14.85 -2.04 5.02
N ARG A 68 -15.80 -2.70 5.70
CA ARG A 68 -15.52 -3.60 6.82
C ARG A 68 -15.80 -5.04 6.45
N TYR A 69 -14.84 -5.94 6.62
CA TYR A 69 -14.98 -7.38 6.34
C TYR A 69 -14.24 -8.19 7.42
N ASN A 70 -14.87 -9.25 7.94
CA ASN A 70 -14.33 -10.09 9.03
C ASN A 70 -13.73 -9.29 10.21
N GLY A 71 -14.41 -8.20 10.60
CA GLY A 71 -13.99 -7.35 11.71
C GLY A 71 -12.91 -6.32 11.37
N GLN A 72 -12.28 -6.41 10.20
CA GLN A 72 -11.18 -5.55 9.73
C GLN A 72 -11.65 -4.48 8.73
N PHE A 73 -10.88 -3.40 8.57
CA PHE A 73 -11.11 -2.39 7.55
C PHE A 73 -10.23 -2.58 6.32
N TYR A 74 -10.79 -2.28 5.16
CA TYR A 74 -10.11 -2.34 3.87
C TYR A 74 -10.36 -1.05 3.10
N VAL A 75 -9.30 -0.44 2.56
CA VAL A 75 -9.40 0.75 1.72
C VAL A 75 -10.02 0.38 0.38
N LYS A 76 -10.99 1.18 -0.05
CA LYS A 76 -11.69 1.01 -1.32
C LYS A 76 -10.83 1.43 -2.52
N GLU A 77 -11.20 0.92 -3.68
CA GLU A 77 -10.62 1.24 -4.97
C GLU A 77 -11.68 1.81 -5.92
N VAL A 78 -11.23 2.56 -6.92
CA VAL A 78 -12.07 3.18 -7.93
C VAL A 78 -11.60 2.75 -9.30
N LYS A 79 -12.53 2.36 -10.18
CA LYS A 79 -12.19 1.96 -11.54
C LYS A 79 -11.63 3.15 -12.32
N CYS A 80 -10.55 2.93 -13.06
CA CYS A 80 -9.92 3.93 -13.91
C CYS A 80 -9.43 3.31 -15.23
N ARG A 81 -8.87 4.14 -16.13
CA ARG A 81 -8.34 3.66 -17.42
C ARG A 81 -7.16 2.67 -17.31
N TYR A 82 -6.56 2.54 -16.13
CA TYR A 82 -5.43 1.64 -15.85
C TYR A 82 -5.84 0.38 -15.07
N GLY A 83 -7.13 0.14 -14.88
CA GLY A 83 -7.67 -0.88 -13.98
C GLY A 83 -8.35 -0.21 -12.80
N PHE A 84 -7.66 -0.16 -11.66
CA PHE A 84 -8.15 0.43 -10.42
C PHE A 84 -7.12 1.40 -9.84
N ASP A 85 -7.61 2.49 -9.25
CA ASP A 85 -6.83 3.37 -8.38
C ASP A 85 -7.30 3.16 -6.94
N CYS A 86 -6.40 3.18 -5.97
CA CYS A 86 -6.78 3.38 -4.57
C CYS A 86 -7.57 4.68 -4.45
N VAL A 87 -8.66 4.68 -3.68
CA VAL A 87 -9.53 5.86 -3.50
C VAL A 87 -8.78 7.08 -2.92
N LEU A 88 -7.67 6.84 -2.23
CA LEU A 88 -6.80 7.85 -1.62
C LEU A 88 -5.71 8.40 -2.56
N LEU A 89 -5.64 7.93 -3.80
CA LEU A 89 -4.66 8.39 -4.80
C LEU A 89 -5.09 9.74 -5.38
N LYS A 90 -4.32 10.79 -5.06
CA LYS A 90 -4.43 12.10 -5.71
C LYS A 90 -3.68 12.06 -7.03
N ARG A 91 -4.39 12.10 -8.16
CA ARG A 91 -3.79 12.27 -9.49
C ARG A 91 -4.68 13.13 -10.40
N ASP A 92 -4.05 13.83 -11.34
CA ASP A 92 -4.81 14.50 -12.38
C ASP A 92 -5.05 13.55 -13.57
N GLU A 93 -6.31 13.34 -13.93
CA GLU A 93 -6.68 12.53 -15.10
C GLU A 93 -6.53 13.28 -16.40
N ASN A 94 -6.68 14.61 -16.35
CA ASN A 94 -6.60 15.49 -17.51
C ASN A 94 -5.16 15.90 -17.81
N ASN A 95 -4.25 15.69 -16.86
CA ASN A 95 -2.84 16.00 -17.00
C ASN A 95 -2.00 14.85 -16.43
N ALA A 96 -1.57 13.95 -17.31
CA ALA A 96 -0.75 12.79 -16.92
C ALA A 96 0.63 13.18 -16.37
N GLN A 97 1.08 14.40 -16.61
CA GLN A 97 2.34 14.96 -16.11
C GLN A 97 2.19 15.59 -14.73
N ALA A 98 0.97 15.79 -14.23
CA ALA A 98 0.76 16.30 -12.88
C ALA A 98 1.30 15.31 -11.83
N PRO A 99 1.87 15.80 -10.73
CA PRO A 99 2.40 14.95 -9.67
C PRO A 99 1.28 14.11 -9.06
N THR A 100 1.55 12.83 -8.85
CA THR A 100 0.66 11.96 -8.08
C THR A 100 1.00 12.04 -6.58
N GLY A 101 0.02 11.79 -5.72
CA GLY A 101 0.18 11.83 -4.27
C GLY A 101 -0.81 10.92 -3.55
N CYS A 102 -0.63 10.77 -2.24
CA CYS A 102 -1.60 10.10 -1.38
C CYS A 102 -2.25 11.16 -0.51
N MET A 103 -3.58 11.14 -0.38
CA MET A 103 -4.35 12.11 0.40
C MET A 103 -4.11 11.97 1.91
N VAL A 104 -3.62 10.82 2.37
CA VAL A 104 -3.37 10.50 3.79
C VAL A 104 -1.90 10.15 4.01
N ARG A 105 -0.99 11.03 3.57
CA ARG A 105 0.44 10.69 3.48
C ARG A 105 1.03 10.34 4.85
N ASN A 106 0.58 10.99 5.91
CA ASN A 106 1.11 10.82 7.25
C ASN A 106 0.46 9.63 7.98
N SER A 107 -0.81 9.37 7.72
CA SER A 107 -1.60 8.30 8.32
C SER A 107 -1.77 7.08 7.41
N ARG A 108 -0.89 6.90 6.42
CA ARG A 108 -0.92 5.72 5.54
C ARG A 108 -0.93 4.43 6.38
N PRO A 109 -1.77 3.44 6.04
CA PRO A 109 -1.75 2.13 6.71
C PRO A 109 -0.36 1.50 6.68
N VAL A 110 -0.05 0.66 7.66
CA VAL A 110 1.20 -0.11 7.77
C VAL A 110 1.52 -0.77 6.43
N GLN A 111 0.56 -1.46 5.80
CA GLN A 111 0.76 -2.12 4.52
C GLN A 111 1.27 -1.16 3.42
N CYS A 112 0.74 0.07 3.35
CA CYS A 112 1.22 1.09 2.41
C CYS A 112 2.57 1.70 2.80
N ARG A 113 2.91 1.73 4.10
CA ARG A 113 4.20 2.24 4.60
C ARG A 113 5.33 1.24 4.42
N THR A 114 5.02 -0.06 4.47
CA THR A 114 6.00 -1.14 4.35
C THR A 114 6.32 -1.51 2.91
N TRP A 115 5.54 -1.10 1.91
CA TRP A 115 5.92 -1.28 0.49
C TRP A 115 7.32 -0.70 0.22
N PRO A 116 8.23 -1.40 -0.48
CA PRO A 116 8.10 -2.69 -1.17
C PRO A 116 8.55 -3.90 -0.33
N PHE A 117 8.72 -3.75 0.98
CA PHE A 117 9.22 -4.79 1.89
C PHE A 117 8.15 -5.80 2.30
N TRP A 118 7.22 -6.10 1.39
CA TRP A 118 6.24 -7.15 1.60
C TRP A 118 6.90 -8.52 1.39
N PRO A 119 6.49 -9.56 2.12
CA PRO A 119 7.17 -10.84 2.10
C PRO A 119 7.29 -11.43 0.70
N GLU A 120 6.23 -11.36 -0.10
CA GLU A 120 6.20 -11.84 -1.48
C GLU A 120 7.15 -11.06 -2.40
N VAL A 121 7.45 -9.80 -2.09
CA VAL A 121 8.36 -8.96 -2.86
C VAL A 121 9.82 -9.25 -2.48
N VAL A 122 10.12 -9.31 -1.18
CA VAL A 122 11.49 -9.57 -0.68
C VAL A 122 11.86 -11.05 -0.71
N PHE A 123 10.91 -11.94 -0.97
CA PHE A 123 11.11 -13.39 -1.09
C PHE A 123 12.31 -13.77 -1.96
N SER A 124 12.51 -13.08 -3.09
CA SER A 124 13.62 -13.37 -3.99
C SER A 124 14.12 -12.14 -4.75
N PRO A 125 15.39 -12.15 -5.21
CA PRO A 125 15.91 -11.10 -6.09
C PRO A 125 15.09 -10.92 -7.36
N LYS A 126 14.44 -11.99 -7.84
CA LYS A 126 13.56 -11.96 -9.01
C LYS A 126 12.30 -11.13 -8.71
N ASN A 127 11.64 -11.35 -7.58
CA ASN A 127 10.43 -10.62 -7.20
C ASN A 127 10.72 -9.15 -6.94
N TRP A 128 11.86 -8.85 -6.30
CA TRP A 128 12.35 -7.48 -6.14
C TRP A 128 12.54 -6.77 -7.48
N ARG A 129 13.18 -7.44 -8.46
CA ARG A 129 13.31 -6.90 -9.84
C ARG A 129 11.97 -6.73 -10.56
N LEU A 130 10.97 -7.56 -10.28
CA LEU A 130 9.62 -7.37 -10.82
C LEU A 130 8.95 -6.15 -10.19
N ALA A 131 9.09 -5.97 -8.87
CA ALA A 131 8.59 -4.80 -8.17
C ALA A 131 9.23 -3.50 -8.66
N SER A 132 10.51 -3.51 -9.02
CA SER A 132 11.19 -2.31 -9.57
C SER A 132 10.71 -1.90 -10.96
N ARG A 133 10.22 -2.84 -11.77
CA ARG A 133 9.53 -2.50 -13.03
C ARG A 133 8.24 -1.73 -12.78
N ARG A 134 7.54 -2.05 -11.68
CA ARG A 134 6.31 -1.36 -11.27
C ARG A 134 6.60 -0.03 -10.60
N CYS A 135 7.55 0.04 -9.65
CA CYS A 135 7.81 1.23 -8.87
C CYS A 135 9.26 1.72 -9.05
N PRO A 136 9.49 2.94 -9.57
CA PRO A 136 10.84 3.49 -9.79
C PRO A 136 11.60 3.81 -8.49
N GLY A 137 10.94 3.76 -7.33
CA GLY A 137 11.60 3.94 -6.04
C GLY A 137 12.34 2.70 -5.54
N VAL A 138 12.05 1.51 -6.09
CA VAL A 138 12.67 0.24 -5.68
C VAL A 138 14.11 0.21 -6.17
N GLY A 139 15.06 0.05 -5.25
CA GLY A 139 16.50 0.12 -5.52
C GLY A 139 17.07 1.54 -5.54
N VAL A 140 16.28 2.57 -5.19
CA VAL A 140 16.69 3.98 -5.25
C VAL A 140 16.46 4.65 -3.89
N GLY A 141 17.36 5.56 -3.52
CA GLY A 141 17.22 6.41 -2.33
C GLY A 141 17.80 5.78 -1.05
N GLU A 142 17.07 5.95 0.05
CA GLU A 142 17.47 5.54 1.39
C GLU A 142 17.78 4.05 1.45
N LEU A 143 18.86 3.71 2.17
CA LEU A 143 19.22 2.33 2.44
C LEU A 143 18.46 1.86 3.69
N HIS A 144 17.79 0.72 3.59
CA HIS A 144 17.11 0.07 4.71
C HIS A 144 17.96 -1.13 5.15
N SER A 145 18.25 -1.22 6.45
CA SER A 145 19.01 -2.32 7.03
C SER A 145 18.22 -3.62 6.99
N VAL A 146 18.92 -4.72 7.24
CA VAL A 146 18.30 -6.05 7.28
C VAL A 146 17.27 -6.14 8.40
N GLU A 147 17.59 -5.56 9.57
CA GLU A 147 16.71 -5.48 10.73
C GLU A 147 15.46 -4.66 10.42
N GLU A 148 15.60 -3.49 9.81
CA GLU A 148 14.46 -2.66 9.39
C GLU A 148 13.57 -3.38 8.37
N ILE A 149 14.15 -4.15 7.45
CA ILE A 149 13.39 -4.95 6.47
C ILE A 149 12.61 -6.05 7.20
N ARG A 150 13.24 -6.78 8.12
CA ARG A 150 12.58 -7.83 8.92
C ARG A 150 11.42 -7.28 9.74
N GLU A 151 11.59 -6.13 10.40
CA GLU A 151 10.51 -5.46 11.13
C GLU A 151 9.33 -5.14 10.20
N LYS A 152 9.59 -4.61 8.99
CA LYS A 152 8.54 -4.29 8.01
C LYS A 152 7.84 -5.53 7.47
N VAL A 153 8.56 -6.62 7.26
CA VAL A 153 8.01 -7.93 6.84
C VAL A 153 7.12 -8.51 7.95
N ALA A 154 7.52 -8.40 9.22
CA ALA A 154 6.73 -8.88 10.34
C ALA A 154 5.41 -8.10 10.53
N LEU A 155 5.36 -6.85 10.03
CA LEU A 155 4.20 -5.97 10.12
C LEU A 155 3.17 -6.18 9.00
N THR A 156 3.50 -6.90 7.93
CA THR A 156 2.57 -7.12 6.81
C THR A 156 1.65 -8.30 7.06
N PHE A 157 0.37 -8.10 6.78
CA PHE A 157 -0.70 -9.08 6.99
C PHE A 157 -0.70 -10.23 5.96
N ASP A 158 -1.29 -11.37 6.34
CA ASP A 158 -1.51 -12.54 5.50
C ASP A 158 -2.71 -12.33 4.55
N PRO A 159 -2.52 -12.28 3.22
CA PRO A 159 -3.57 -11.93 2.25
C PRO A 159 -4.70 -12.96 2.09
N THR A 160 -4.74 -14.05 2.87
CA THR A 160 -5.75 -15.13 2.73
C THR A 160 -7.15 -14.78 3.26
N ASP A 161 -7.30 -13.75 4.11
CA ASP A 161 -8.61 -13.31 4.65
C ASP A 161 -9.19 -12.06 3.95
N ALA A 162 -8.94 -11.98 2.65
CA ALA A 162 -9.30 -10.86 1.78
C ALA A 162 -10.81 -10.75 1.50
N PRO A 163 -11.40 -9.52 1.47
CA PRO A 163 -12.77 -9.33 1.03
C PRO A 163 -12.94 -9.63 -0.46
N PRO A 164 -14.15 -10.02 -0.92
CA PRO A 164 -14.49 -10.07 -2.34
C PRO A 164 -14.27 -8.74 -3.06
N GLU A 165 -13.76 -8.77 -4.30
CA GLU A 165 -13.41 -7.56 -5.08
C GLU A 165 -14.56 -6.55 -5.19
N ASN A 166 -15.81 -7.02 -5.35
CA ASN A 166 -16.98 -6.14 -5.45
C ASN A 166 -17.26 -5.33 -4.18
N MET A 167 -16.76 -5.75 -3.01
CA MET A 167 -16.95 -5.08 -1.73
C MET A 167 -16.02 -3.87 -1.56
N VAL A 168 -14.86 -3.89 -2.23
CA VAL A 168 -13.85 -2.83 -2.16
C VAL A 168 -14.05 -1.76 -3.23
N LEU A 169 -15.04 -1.87 -4.12
CA LEU A 169 -15.28 -0.86 -5.17
C LEU A 169 -16.04 0.36 -4.64
N ALA A 170 -15.55 1.55 -5.01
CA ALA A 170 -16.13 2.85 -4.68
C ALA A 170 -16.32 3.74 -5.91
N THR A 171 -17.03 4.85 -5.70
CA THR A 171 -16.95 6.02 -6.56
C THR A 171 -15.78 6.92 -6.14
N ARG A 172 -15.25 7.71 -7.06
CA ARG A 172 -14.10 8.57 -6.77
C ARG A 172 -14.47 9.72 -5.85
N LEU A 173 -13.65 9.95 -4.82
CA LEU A 173 -13.83 11.07 -3.90
C LEU A 173 -13.72 12.41 -4.66
N PRO A 174 -14.56 13.40 -4.31
CA PRO A 174 -14.45 14.73 -4.88
C PRO A 174 -13.09 15.36 -4.54
N ARG A 175 -12.50 16.09 -5.49
CA ARG A 175 -11.29 16.87 -5.22
C ARG A 175 -11.69 18.00 -4.26
N ARG A 176 -11.21 17.97 -3.01
CA ARG A 176 -11.29 19.15 -2.14
C ARG A 176 -10.44 20.25 -2.78
N THR A 177 -11.08 21.28 -3.30
CA THR A 177 -10.43 22.54 -3.63
C THR A 177 -9.91 23.11 -2.32
N SER A 178 -8.60 23.24 -2.18
CA SER A 178 -8.03 24.05 -1.11
C SER A 178 -8.42 25.51 -1.39
N GLU A 179 -9.56 25.93 -0.89
CA GLU A 179 -9.82 27.34 -0.63
C GLU A 179 -9.19 27.65 0.73
N SER A 180 -7.99 28.25 0.70
CA SER A 180 -7.37 29.14 1.70
C SER A 180 -5.99 29.55 1.18
#